data_AF-A0A924XVL8-F1
#
_entry.id   AF-A0A924XVL8-F1
#
_cell.length_a   1.000
_cell.length_b   1.000
_cell.length_c   1.000
_cell.angle_alpha   90.00
_cell.angle_beta   90.00
_cell.angle_gamma   90.00
#
_symmetry.space_group_name_H-M   'P 1'
#
loop_
_entity.id
_entity.type
_entity.pdbx_description
1 polymer ?
#
loop_
_entity_poly.entity_id
_entity_poly.type
_entity_poly.pdbx_seq_one_letter_code
_entity_poly.pdbx_strand_id
1 'polypeptide(L)'
;MPDFAWPNFAWMAWTWQTAAFFALIATLLIVMTGLALRWPEVPRRGILRFPTTRGDRLFVTLLGAAVIHILWIGLGGDAVWPAIGASVLFGAAMFRWA
;
A
#
# COMPACT_ATOMS: atom_id res chain seq x y z
N MET A 1 36.83 -25.07 7.18
CA MET A 1 36.93 -23.71 6.63
C MET A 1 35.57 -23.07 6.84
N PRO A 2 35.46 -21.83 7.35
CA PRO A 2 34.14 -21.22 7.53
C PRO A 2 33.50 -21.00 6.17
N ASP A 3 32.34 -21.60 5.99
CA ASP A 3 31.42 -21.40 4.89
C ASP A 3 30.90 -19.97 4.97
N PHE A 4 31.66 -19.04 4.40
CA PHE A 4 31.18 -17.71 4.02
C PHE A 4 30.10 -17.91 2.96
N ALA A 5 28.89 -18.33 3.32
CA ALA A 5 27.80 -18.42 2.38
C ALA A 5 27.47 -16.99 1.92
N TRP A 6 27.94 -16.61 0.73
CA TRP A 6 27.51 -15.38 0.07
C TRP A 6 25.98 -15.37 0.08
N PRO A 7 25.33 -14.33 0.64
CA PRO A 7 23.89 -14.32 0.73
C PRO A 7 23.33 -14.39 -0.69
N ASN A 8 22.67 -15.50 -1.00
CA ASN A 8 21.88 -15.58 -2.21
C ASN A 8 20.66 -14.66 -2.04
N PHE A 9 20.16 -14.11 -3.14
CA PHE A 9 19.00 -13.22 -3.07
C PHE A 9 17.68 -13.98 -2.79
N ALA A 10 17.66 -15.30 -2.57
CA ALA A 10 16.41 -16.07 -2.45
C ALA A 10 15.59 -15.78 -1.18
N TRP A 11 16.05 -14.89 -0.29
CA TRP A 11 15.30 -14.45 0.90
C TRP A 11 13.96 -13.78 0.56
N MET A 12 13.84 -13.20 -0.62
CA MET A 12 12.57 -12.74 -1.17
C MET A 12 12.23 -13.60 -2.38
N ALA A 13 10.95 -13.90 -2.56
CA ALA A 13 10.46 -14.49 -3.79
C ALA A 13 10.55 -13.45 -4.93
N TRP A 14 11.73 -13.34 -5.54
CA TRP A 14 11.97 -12.45 -6.66
C TRP A 14 11.27 -12.98 -7.90
N THR A 15 10.13 -12.38 -8.17
CA THR A 15 9.29 -12.65 -9.33
C THR A 15 8.98 -11.31 -9.98
N TRP A 16 8.54 -11.32 -11.23
CA TRP A 16 8.19 -10.06 -11.89
C TRP A 16 7.02 -9.36 -11.19
N GLN A 17 6.13 -10.13 -10.55
CA GLN A 17 5.01 -9.65 -9.75
C GLN A 17 5.48 -8.89 -8.51
N THR A 18 6.44 -9.45 -7.75
CA THR A 18 7.00 -8.76 -6.58
C THR A 18 7.78 -7.51 -7.00
N ALA A 19 8.55 -7.57 -8.09
CA ALA A 19 9.22 -6.40 -8.65
C ALA A 19 8.22 -5.28 -9.04
N ALA A 20 7.11 -5.62 -9.69
CA ALA A 20 6.07 -4.66 -10.05
C ALA A 20 5.41 -4.01 -8.82
N PHE A 21 5.16 -4.78 -7.76
CA PHE A 21 4.66 -4.26 -6.48
C PHE A 21 5.62 -3.23 -5.88
N PHE A 22 6.92 -3.54 -5.78
CA PHE A 22 7.90 -2.59 -5.25
C PHE A 22 8.05 -1.34 -6.13
N ALA A 23 8.01 -1.50 -7.46
CA ALA A 23 8.02 -0.37 -8.38
C ALA A 23 6.79 0.56 -8.18
N LEU A 24 5.61 -0.02 -7.94
CA LEU A 24 4.40 0.73 -7.61
C LEU A 24 4.58 1.51 -6.30
N ILE A 25 5.06 0.87 -5.23
CA ILE A 25 5.30 1.53 -3.93
C ILE A 25 6.32 2.67 -4.09
N ALA A 26 7.44 2.42 -4.78
CA ALA A 26 8.45 3.44 -5.04
C ALA A 26 7.87 4.64 -5.82
N THR A 27 7.06 4.37 -6.84
CA THR A 27 6.37 5.41 -7.63
C THR A 27 5.42 6.22 -6.76
N LEU A 28 4.62 5.57 -5.91
CA LEU A 28 3.70 6.22 -4.98
C LEU A 28 4.45 7.14 -4.00
N LEU A 29 5.57 6.68 -3.45
CA LEU A 29 6.41 7.49 -2.56
C LEU A 29 6.95 8.71 -3.29
N ILE A 30 7.54 8.55 -4.48
CA ILE A 30 8.06 9.66 -5.29
C ILE A 30 6.97 10.68 -5.59
N VAL A 31 5.79 10.21 -6.02
CA VAL A 31 4.64 11.07 -6.32
C VAL A 31 4.19 11.84 -5.08
N MET A 32 4.03 11.17 -3.93
CA MET A 32 3.66 11.82 -2.67
C MET A 32 4.69 12.84 -2.21
N THR A 33 5.99 12.53 -2.31
CA THR A 33 7.05 13.47 -1.99
C THR A 33 7.00 14.70 -2.90
N GLY A 34 6.81 14.51 -4.22
CA GLY A 34 6.65 15.61 -5.16
C GLY A 34 5.42 16.48 -4.87
N LEU A 35 4.29 15.87 -4.52
CA LEU A 35 3.06 16.56 -4.11
C LEU A 35 3.25 17.36 -2.82
N ALA A 36 3.91 16.78 -1.82
CA ALA A 36 4.18 17.44 -0.54
C ALA A 36 5.11 18.65 -0.70
N LEU A 37 6.13 18.55 -1.56
CA LEU A 37 7.01 19.67 -1.90
C LEU A 37 6.27 20.78 -2.64
N ARG A 38 5.34 20.44 -3.54
CA ARG A 38 4.65 21.43 -4.37
C ARG A 38 3.50 22.11 -3.64
N TRP A 39 2.77 21.37 -2.81
CA TRP A 39 1.57 21.84 -2.09
C TRP A 39 1.65 21.41 -0.62
N PRO A 40 2.18 22.28 0.27
CA PRO A 40 2.25 22.01 1.70
C PRO A 40 0.88 21.64 2.25
N GLU A 41 0.81 20.53 2.97
CA GLU A 41 -0.45 19.93 3.36
C GLU A 41 -1.00 20.60 4.63
N VAL A 42 -2.19 21.18 4.52
CA VAL A 42 -2.97 21.62 5.70
C VAL A 42 -3.76 20.41 6.20
N PRO A 43 -3.51 19.90 7.42
CA PRO A 43 -4.21 18.73 7.93
C PRO A 43 -5.71 18.96 7.97
N ARG A 44 -6.48 18.03 7.40
CA ARG A 44 -7.95 18.06 7.45
C ARG A 44 -8.46 16.97 8.38
N ARG A 45 -9.45 17.31 9.20
CA ARG A 45 -10.20 16.33 10.00
C ARG A 45 -11.37 15.84 9.16
N GLY A 46 -11.30 14.63 8.62
CA GLY A 46 -12.48 13.96 8.05
C GLY A 46 -13.03 12.89 9.00
N ILE A 47 -13.58 11.81 8.42
CA ILE A 47 -14.36 10.79 9.15
C ILE A 47 -13.58 10.13 10.30
N LEU A 48 -12.26 10.00 10.16
CA LEU A 48 -11.40 9.37 11.16
C LEU A 48 -11.20 10.22 12.43
N ARG A 49 -11.71 11.46 12.48
CA ARG A 49 -11.69 12.40 13.63
C ARG A 49 -10.32 12.83 14.15
N PHE A 50 -9.22 12.28 13.64
CA PHE A 50 -7.86 12.82 13.80
C PHE A 50 -7.43 13.58 12.53
N PRO A 51 -6.51 14.55 12.64
CA PRO A 51 -5.96 15.23 11.47
C PRO A 51 -5.20 14.23 10.59
N THR A 52 -5.62 14.05 9.33
CA THR A 52 -4.94 13.21 8.35
C THR A 52 -4.28 14.09 7.27
N THR A 53 -3.02 13.81 6.96
CA THR A 53 -2.31 14.32 5.79
C THR A 53 -2.68 13.50 4.55
N ARG A 54 -2.26 13.91 3.34
CA ARG A 54 -2.50 13.12 2.12
C ARG A 54 -1.71 11.82 2.16
N GLY A 55 -0.49 11.88 2.70
CA GLY A 55 0.36 10.71 2.96
C GLY A 55 -0.31 9.71 3.92
N ASP A 56 -0.91 10.19 5.01
CA ASP A 56 -1.61 9.32 5.98
C ASP A 56 -2.78 8.57 5.34
N ARG A 57 -3.53 9.23 4.45
CA ARG A 57 -4.65 8.62 3.73
C ARG A 57 -4.19 7.52 2.78
N LEU A 58 -3.07 7.74 2.07
CA LEU A 58 -2.47 6.72 1.23
C LEU A 58 -1.98 5.53 2.06
N PHE A 59 -1.29 5.78 3.17
CA PHE A 59 -0.82 4.73 4.07
C PHE A 59 -1.98 3.88 4.61
N VAL A 60 -3.04 4.50 5.10
CA VAL A 60 -4.23 3.78 5.58
C VAL A 60 -4.92 3.02 4.45
N THR A 61 -4.92 3.56 3.22
CA THR A 61 -5.43 2.86 2.04
C THR A 61 -4.63 1.59 1.75
N LEU A 62 -3.29 1.67 1.77
CA LEU A 62 -2.42 0.51 1.58
C LEU A 62 -2.58 -0.53 2.69
N LEU A 63 -2.64 -0.09 3.95
CA LEU A 63 -2.87 -0.95 5.10
C LEU A 63 -4.24 -1.66 5.02
N GLY A 64 -5.30 -0.92 4.71
CA GLY A 64 -6.64 -1.46 4.53
C GLY A 64 -6.72 -2.45 3.36
N ALA A 65 -6.06 -2.16 2.25
CA ALA A 65 -5.95 -3.09 1.13
C ALA A 65 -5.28 -4.42 1.54
N ALA A 66 -4.19 -4.36 2.31
CA ALA A 66 -3.54 -5.56 2.83
C ALA A 66 -4.49 -6.38 3.73
N VAL A 67 -5.21 -5.72 4.64
CA VAL A 67 -6.22 -6.38 5.50
C VAL A 67 -7.34 -7.00 4.66
N ILE A 68 -7.86 -6.30 3.65
CA ILE A 68 -8.88 -6.83 2.73
C ILE A 68 -8.40 -8.10 2.03
N HIS A 69 -7.15 -8.13 1.56
CA HIS A 69 -6.60 -9.32 0.90
C HIS A 69 -6.40 -10.49 1.88
N ILE A 70 -5.91 -10.22 3.08
CA ILE A 70 -5.76 -11.25 4.13
C ILE A 70 -7.13 -11.82 4.52
N LEU A 71 -8.13 -10.96 4.72
CA LEU A 71 -9.50 -11.39 5.02
C LEU A 71 -10.10 -12.20 3.87
N TRP A 72 -9.92 -11.76 2.62
CA TRP A 72 -10.41 -12.49 1.45
C TRP A 72 -9.84 -13.91 1.37
N ILE A 73 -8.53 -14.05 1.56
CA ILE A 73 -7.88 -15.36 1.61
C ILE A 73 -8.38 -16.18 2.81
N GLY A 74 -8.49 -15.56 3.98
CA GLY A 74 -8.99 -16.21 5.21
C GLY A 74 -10.44 -16.68 5.11
N LEU A 75 -11.24 -16.08 4.23
CA LEU A 75 -12.62 -16.48 3.94
C LEU A 75 -12.71 -17.53 2.81
N GLY A 76 -11.59 -18.02 2.28
CA GLY A 76 -11.56 -19.02 1.20
C GLY A 76 -11.80 -18.44 -0.20
N GLY A 77 -11.45 -17.18 -0.42
CA GLY A 77 -11.61 -16.54 -1.73
C GLY A 77 -10.59 -17.04 -2.77
N ASP A 78 -11.09 -17.56 -3.90
CA ASP A 78 -10.25 -18.19 -4.94
C ASP A 78 -9.62 -17.19 -5.92
N ALA A 79 -10.38 -16.17 -6.33
CA ALA A 79 -9.93 -15.17 -7.29
C ALA A 79 -9.53 -13.88 -6.57
N VAL A 80 -8.44 -13.23 -7.00
CA VAL A 80 -7.95 -11.98 -6.37
C VAL A 80 -8.79 -10.74 -6.72
N TRP A 81 -9.54 -10.79 -7.82
CA TRP A 81 -10.28 -9.65 -8.37
C TRP A 81 -11.30 -9.00 -7.40
N PRO A 82 -12.08 -9.74 -6.61
CA PRO A 82 -12.99 -9.14 -5.63
C PRO A 82 -12.25 -8.37 -4.54
N ALA A 83 -11.11 -8.89 -4.06
CA ALA A 83 -10.27 -8.21 -3.08
C ALA A 83 -9.65 -6.92 -3.65
N ILE A 84 -9.23 -6.94 -4.92
CA ILE A 84 -8.76 -5.75 -5.63
C ILE A 84 -9.88 -4.72 -5.74
N GLY A 85 -11.08 -5.13 -6.19
CA GLY A 85 -12.25 -4.26 -6.31
C GLY A 85 -12.62 -3.60 -4.99
N ALA A 86 -12.69 -4.39 -3.90
CA ALA A 86 -12.94 -3.89 -2.56
C ALA A 86 -11.85 -2.91 -2.09
N SER A 87 -10.57 -3.20 -2.37
CA SER A 87 -9.44 -2.33 -2.01
C SER A 87 -9.48 -1.00 -2.76
N VAL A 88 -9.84 -0.99 -4.05
CA VAL A 88 -10.00 0.23 -4.85
C VAL A 88 -11.17 1.06 -4.33
N LEU A 89 -12.30 0.42 -4.02
CA LEU A 89 -13.46 1.10 -3.42
C LEU A 89 -13.12 1.70 -2.05
N PHE A 90 -12.40 0.96 -1.21
CA PHE A 90 -11.92 1.44 0.08
C PHE A 90 -10.96 2.63 -0.06
N GLY A 91 -10.02 2.58 -1.01
CA GLY A 91 -9.13 3.70 -1.29
C GLY A 91 -9.89 4.93 -1.78
N ALA A 92 -10.81 4.77 -2.72
CA ALA A 92 -11.64 5.87 -3.21
C ALA A 92 -12.47 6.51 -2.09
N ALA A 93 -13.03 5.69 -1.19
CA ALA A 93 -13.72 6.13 0.02
C ALA A 93 -12.81 6.95 0.94
N MET A 94 -11.58 6.48 1.20
CA MET A 94 -10.61 7.19 2.05
C MET A 94 -10.21 8.54 1.46
N PHE A 95 -9.93 8.62 0.15
CA PHE A 95 -9.60 9.90 -0.47
C PHE A 95 -10.81 10.86 -0.55
N ARG A 96 -12.04 10.34 -0.62
CA ARG A 96 -13.25 11.15 -0.67
C ARG A 96 -13.69 11.67 0.70
N TRP A 97 -13.56 10.88 1.77
CA TRP A 97 -14.21 11.16 3.06
C TRP A 97 -13.29 11.28 4.27
N ALA A 98 -12.01 10.88 4.18
CA ALA A 98 -11.08 11.04 5.31
C ALA A 98 -10.70 12.50 5.56
#